data_AF-A0A0J7KUY7-F1
#
_entry.id   AF-A0A0J7KUY7-F1
#
_cell.length_a   1.000
_cell.length_b   1.000
_cell.length_c   1.000
_cell.angle_alpha   90.00
_cell.angle_beta   90.00
_cell.angle_gamma   90.00
#
_symmetry.space_group_name_H-M   'P 1'
#
loop_
_entity.id
_entity.type
_entity.pdbx_description
1 polymer ?
#
loop_
_entity_poly.entity_id
_entity_poly.type
_entity_poly.pdbx_seq_one_letter_code
_entity_poly.pdbx_strand_id
1 'polypeptide(L)' 'MSSTADSHSRYLKEFRVEQCPLFIQRKCTQHRPFTCFNWHFMNQRRRRPVRKRDRTFNYSADNYCTKYDETTGICPDGDE' A
#
# COMPACT_ATOMS: atom_id res chain seq x y z
N MET A 1 -26.92 11.96 -6.28
CA MET A 1 -25.79 12.63 -5.59
C MET A 1 -24.96 11.55 -4.92
N SER A 2 -23.98 10.98 -5.62
CA SER A 2 -23.28 9.76 -5.16
C SER A 2 -21.87 10.07 -4.67
N SER A 3 -21.62 9.74 -3.40
CA SER A 3 -20.42 9.05 -2.91
C SER A 3 -19.04 9.69 -3.10
N THR A 4 -18.77 10.86 -2.51
CA THR A 4 -17.38 11.31 -2.25
C THR A 4 -16.74 10.58 -1.06
N ALA A 5 -17.54 10.03 -0.14
CA ALA A 5 -17.05 9.24 1.00
C ALA A 5 -16.47 7.86 0.61
N ASP A 6 -16.84 7.35 -0.57
CA ASP A 6 -16.47 6.00 -1.02
C ASP A 6 -15.03 5.94 -1.56
N SER A 7 -14.60 6.96 -2.31
CA SER A 7 -13.27 7.00 -2.93
C SER A 7 -12.14 7.06 -1.89
N HIS A 8 -12.28 7.88 -0.84
CA HIS A 8 -11.28 8.00 0.22
C HIS A 8 -11.15 6.70 1.03
N SER A 9 -12.28 6.09 1.39
CA SER A 9 -12.31 4.82 2.15
C SER A 9 -11.60 3.70 1.38
N ARG A 10 -11.89 3.58 0.08
CA ARG A 10 -11.22 2.64 -0.82
C ARG A 10 -9.73 2.91 -0.93
N TYR A 11 -9.33 4.17 -1.11
CA TYR A 11 -7.91 4.54 -1.22
C TYR A 11 -7.13 4.17 0.05
N LEU A 12 -7.68 4.47 1.23
CA LEU A 12 -7.05 4.13 2.51
C LEU A 12 -6.89 2.62 2.71
N LYS A 13 -7.86 1.82 2.23
CA LYS A 13 -7.88 0.37 2.44
C LYS A 13 -7.08 -0.41 1.41
N GLU A 14 -7.04 0.03 0.15
CA GLU A 14 -6.65 -0.82 -0.97
C GLU A 14 -5.50 -0.24 -1.83
N PHE A 15 -5.24 1.07 -1.77
CA PHE A 15 -4.22 1.69 -2.64
C PHE A 15 -2.83 1.14 -2.33
N ARG A 16 -2.26 0.45 -3.33
CA ARG A 16 -0.95 -0.21 -3.29
C ARG A 16 -0.82 -1.25 -2.17
N VAL A 17 -1.92 -1.85 -1.74
CA VAL A 17 -1.89 -2.98 -0.79
C VAL A 17 -1.67 -4.30 -1.52
N GLU A 18 -2.39 -4.51 -2.62
CA GLU A 18 -2.35 -5.73 -3.43
C GLU A 18 -1.45 -5.62 -4.66
N GLN A 19 -0.87 -6.75 -5.08
CA GLN A 19 -0.04 -6.83 -6.28
C GLN A 19 -0.92 -6.71 -7.53
N CYS A 20 -0.45 -6.01 -8.57
CA CYS A 20 -1.18 -5.93 -9.82
C CYS A 20 -1.11 -7.26 -10.59
N PRO A 21 -2.23 -8.00 -10.79
CA PRO A 21 -2.20 -9.26 -11.52
C PRO A 21 -1.88 -9.06 -13.01
N LEU A 22 -2.27 -7.92 -13.58
CA LEU A 22 -1.94 -7.58 -14.98
C LEU A 22 -0.45 -7.30 -15.17
N PHE A 23 0.25 -6.78 -14.15
CA PHE A 23 1.69 -6.54 -14.24
C PHE A 23 2.48 -7.84 -14.27
N ILE A 24 2.10 -8.83 -13.47
CA ILE A 24 2.70 -10.18 -13.49
C ILE A 24 2.59 -10.80 -14.89
N GLN A 25 1.45 -10.58 -15.56
CA GLN A 25 1.21 -11.02 -16.94
C GLN A 25 1.80 -10.09 -18.00
N ARG A 26 2.50 -9.01 -17.61
CA ARG A 26 3.05 -7.96 -18.51
C ARG A 26 1.99 -7.25 -19.36
N LYS A 27 0.75 -7.18 -18.88
CA LYS A 27 -0.42 -6.57 -19.52
C LYS A 27 -0.87 -5.26 -18.89
N CYS A 28 -0.24 -4.81 -17.79
CA CYS A 28 -0.60 -3.55 -17.14
C CYS A 28 -0.23 -2.34 -18.01
N THR A 29 -1.23 -1.61 -18.50
CA THR A 29 -1.03 -0.37 -19.27
C THR A 29 -0.82 0.86 -18.38
N GLN A 30 -1.06 0.74 -17.07
CA GLN A 30 -0.88 1.80 -16.06
C GLN A 30 0.46 1.67 -15.31
N HIS A 31 1.40 0.93 -15.87
CA HIS A 31 2.77 0.85 -15.35
C HIS A 31 3.57 2.11 -15.69
N ARG A 32 3.30 2.73 -16.85
CA ARG A 32 3.91 4.00 -17.29
C ARG A 32 2.85 4.81 -18.07
N PRO A 33 2.41 5.98 -17.57
CA PRO A 33 2.78 6.59 -16.28
C PRO A 33 2.33 5.71 -15.09
N PHE A 34 2.97 5.87 -13.92
CA PHE A 34 2.78 5.02 -12.72
C PHE A 34 1.42 5.22 -12.01
N THR A 35 0.32 5.11 -12.75
CA THR A 35 -1.06 5.40 -12.30
C THR A 35 -1.80 4.15 -11.82
N CYS A 36 -1.19 2.97 -11.86
CA CYS A 36 -1.82 1.75 -11.37
C CYS A 36 -2.10 1.84 -9.86
N PHE A 37 -3.30 1.41 -9.48
CA PHE A 37 -3.77 1.40 -8.11
C PHE A 37 -3.09 0.30 -7.25
N ASN A 38 -2.67 -0.78 -7.90
CA ASN A 38 -1.98 -1.92 -7.29
C ASN A 38 -0.46 -1.77 -7.44
N TRP A 39 0.32 -2.41 -6.56
CA TRP A 39 1.78 -2.30 -6.62
C TRP A 39 2.37 -3.24 -7.68
N HIS A 40 3.51 -2.85 -8.25
CA HIS A 40 4.25 -3.64 -9.25
C HIS A 40 5.52 -4.25 -8.67
N PHE A 41 6.25 -3.45 -7.89
CA PHE A 41 7.45 -3.85 -7.17
C PHE A 41 7.23 -3.78 -5.66
N MET A 42 7.99 -4.57 -4.91
CA MET A 42 7.77 -4.73 -3.48
C MET A 42 7.96 -3.42 -2.70
N ASN A 43 8.87 -2.54 -3.11
CA ASN A 43 9.06 -1.21 -2.52
C ASN A 43 7.91 -0.22 -2.80
N GLN A 44 6.96 -0.58 -3.68
CA GLN A 44 5.74 0.19 -3.90
C GLN A 44 4.58 -0.28 -3.02
N ARG A 45 4.72 -1.45 -2.38
CA ARG A 45 3.70 -2.05 -1.51
C ARG A 45 3.53 -1.20 -0.26
N ARG A 46 2.28 -0.95 0.11
CA ARG A 46 1.89 -0.29 1.35
C ARG A 46 1.15 -1.27 2.25
N ARG A 47 1.46 -1.25 3.55
CA ARG A 47 0.63 -1.90 4.57
C ARG A 47 -0.68 -1.13 4.72
N ARG A 48 -1.78 -1.84 4.95
CA ARG A 48 -3.07 -1.19 5.26
C ARG A 48 -3.03 -0.61 6.67
N PRO A 49 -3.36 0.69 6.88
CA PRO A 49 -3.51 1.24 8.22
C PRO A 49 -4.73 0.63 8.92
N VAL A 50 -4.54 0.13 10.13
CA VAL A 50 -5.59 -0.48 10.96
C VAL A 50 -5.55 0.15 12.34
N ARG A 51 -6.69 0.73 12.76
CA ARG A 51 -6.87 1.17 14.14
C ARG A 51 -7.23 -0.03 15.01
N LYS A 52 -6.36 -0.35 15.97
CA LYS A 52 -6.55 -1.42 16.96
C LYS A 52 -7.61 -1.00 17.99
N ARG A 53 -8.06 -1.97 18.80
CA ARG A 53 -9.12 -1.75 19.83
C ARG A 53 -8.69 -0.76 20.91
N ASP A 54 -7.40 -0.73 21.22
CA ASP A 54 -6.74 0.19 22.16
C ASP A 54 -6.59 1.62 21.61
N ARG A 55 -7.14 1.90 20.42
CA ARG A 55 -7.06 3.19 19.69
C ARG A 55 -5.67 3.52 19.14
N THR A 56 -4.71 2.60 19.21
CA THR A 56 -3.43 2.73 18.51
C THR A 56 -3.55 2.29 17.05
N PHE A 57 -2.57 2.63 16.22
CA PHE A 57 -2.45 2.11 14.84
C PHE A 57 -1.48 0.93 14.80
N ASN A 58 -1.60 0.08 13.78
CA ASN A 58 -0.67 -1.02 13.54
C ASN A 58 0.75 -0.59 13.16
N TYR A 59 0.96 0.66 12.76
CA TYR A 59 2.28 1.27 12.62
C TYR A 59 2.17 2.77 12.88
N SER A 60 3.30 3.41 13.22
CA SER A 60 3.34 4.86 13.46
C SER A 60 3.22 5.62 12.13
N ALA A 61 2.43 6.69 12.12
CA ALA A 61 2.37 7.62 10.99
C ALA A 61 3.55 8.61 10.97
N ASP A 62 4.25 8.75 12.10
CA ASP A 62 5.27 9.78 12.32
C ASP A 62 6.68 9.20 12.43
N ASN A 63 6.81 7.99 13.00
CA ASN A 63 8.11 7.34 13.21
C ASN A 63 8.41 6.38 12.06
N TYR A 64 9.46 6.71 11.29
CA TYR A 64 9.93 5.88 10.19
C TYR A 64 10.73 4.66 10.71
N CYS A 65 10.60 3.53 10.02
CA CYS A 65 11.34 2.31 10.35
C CYS A 65 12.78 2.42 9.84
N THR A 66 13.76 2.28 10.73
CA THR A 66 15.19 2.31 10.38
C THR A 66 15.72 0.99 9.79
N LYS A 67 14.94 -0.09 9.89
CA LYS A 67 15.28 -1.42 9.37
C LYS A 67 14.69 -1.71 7.98
N TYR A 68 13.81 -0.84 7.49
CA TYR A 68 13.16 -1.02 6.19
C TYR A 68 14.14 -0.68 5.08
N ASP A 69 14.34 -1.62 4.16
CA ASP A 69 15.15 -1.39 2.96
C ASP A 69 14.25 -0.82 1.84
N GLU A 70 14.43 0.47 1.51
CA GLU A 70 13.66 1.17 0.48
C GLU A 70 13.93 0.66 -0.94
N THR A 71 15.06 -0.01 -1.17
CA THR A 71 15.41 -0.57 -2.48
C THR A 71 14.66 -1.88 -2.71
N THR A 72 14.66 -2.78 -1.72
CA THR A 72 14.02 -4.10 -1.85
C THR A 72 12.56 -4.11 -1.41
N GLY A 73 12.16 -3.17 -0.56
CA GLY A 73 10.82 -3.08 0.01
C GLY A 73 10.56 -4.05 1.18
N ILE A 74 11.62 -4.51 1.84
CA ILE A 74 11.56 -5.54 2.89
C ILE A 74 11.91 -4.94 4.25
N CYS A 75 11.09 -5.26 5.27
CA CYS A 75 11.42 -5.06 6.68
C CYS A 75 11.62 -6.45 7.31
N PRO A 76 12.68 -6.68 8.12
CA PRO A 76 12.85 -7.94 8.84
C PRO A 76 11.73 -8.21 9.85
N ASP A 77 11.10 -7.15 10.39
CA ASP A 77 9.97 -7.26 11.31
C ASP A 77 8.63 -7.53 10.58
N GLY A 78 8.62 -7.48 9.24
CA GLY A 78 7.46 -7.78 8.42
C GLY A 78 6.32 -6.76 8.56
N ASP A 79 5.09 -7.28 8.63
CA ASP A 79 3.86 -6.47 8.69
C ASP A 79 3.40 -6.13 10.12
N GLU A 80 4.09 -6.66 11.14
CA GLU A 80 3.77 -6.43 12.56
C GLU A 80 4.14 -5.02 13.05
#